data_AF-A0A388RXY1-F1
#
_entry.id   AF-A0A388RXY1-F1
#
_cell.length_a   1.000
_cell.length_b   1.000
_cell.length_c   1.000
_cell.angle_alpha   90.00
_cell.angle_beta   90.00
_cell.angle_gamma   90.00
#
_symmetry.space_group_name_H-M   'P 1'
#
loop_
_entity.id
_entity.type
_entity.pdbx_description
1 polymer ?
#
loop_
_entity_poly.entity_id
_entity_poly.type
_entity_poly.pdbx_seq_one_letter_code
_entity_poly.pdbx_strand_id
1 'polypeptide(L)'
;MQVNSYDAVCLMVESDMGIGILPVSLAQRYARTMAIRVVRLDAPWAHRKLNLCIRSYEALPVAARKLVDHLCPSAQAIIAAASDLAPSPRLRRRS
;
A
#
# COMPACT_ATOMS: atom_id res chain seq x y z
N MET A 1 19.42 -4.62 10.00
CA MET A 1 19.70 -4.71 8.55
C MET A 1 18.47 -4.21 7.81
N GLN A 2 18.61 -3.37 6.79
CA GLN A 2 17.50 -2.90 5.96
C GLN A 2 17.59 -3.61 4.62
N VAL A 3 16.51 -4.25 4.19
CA VAL A 3 16.43 -4.96 2.91
C VAL A 3 15.36 -4.29 2.06
N ASN A 4 15.63 -4.15 0.77
CA ASN A 4 14.83 -3.29 -0.11
C ASN A 4 13.67 -4.03 -0.79
N SER A 5 13.47 -5.32 -0.49
CA SER A 5 12.45 -6.14 -1.15
C SER A 5 11.93 -7.25 -0.23
N TYR A 6 10.67 -7.63 -0.44
CA TYR A 6 10.00 -8.62 0.42
C TYR A 6 10.53 -10.04 0.23
N ASP A 7 10.99 -10.40 -0.97
CA ASP A 7 11.67 -11.66 -1.25
C ASP A 7 12.99 -11.77 -0.48
N ALA A 8 13.80 -10.70 -0.46
CA ALA A 8 15.02 -10.66 0.33
C ALA A 8 14.74 -10.80 1.84
N VAL A 9 13.67 -10.17 2.35
CA VAL A 9 13.20 -10.41 3.73
C VAL A 9 12.90 -11.89 3.95
N CYS A 10 12.13 -12.52 3.06
CA CYS A 10 11.71 -13.91 3.25
C CYS A 10 12.90 -14.88 3.17
N LEU A 11 13.86 -14.66 2.27
CA LEU A 11 15.09 -15.44 2.18
C LEU A 11 15.95 -15.32 3.45
N MET A 12 16.04 -14.12 4.03
CA MET A 12 16.73 -13.91 5.30
C MET A 12 16.05 -14.67 6.45
N VAL A 13 14.72 -14.66 6.51
CA VAL A 13 13.94 -15.40 7.52
C VAL A 13 14.09 -16.91 7.34
N GLU A 14 14.01 -17.40 6.10
CA GLU A 14 14.17 -18.82 5.76
C GLU A 14 15.59 -19.34 6.08
N SER A 15 16.59 -18.46 6.04
CA SER A 15 17.97 -18.77 6.43
C SER A 15 18.21 -18.67 7.94
N ASP A 16 17.15 -18.57 8.75
CA ASP A 16 17.19 -18.39 10.21
C ASP A 16 17.98 -17.13 10.67
N MET A 17 18.12 -16.13 9.79
CA MET A 17 18.91 -14.92 10.07
C MET A 17 18.08 -13.77 10.65
N GLY A 18 16.78 -13.96 10.91
CA GLY A 18 15.96 -12.96 11.58
C GLY A 18 14.44 -13.09 11.34
N ILE A 19 13.73 -12.00 11.61
CA ILE A 19 12.27 -11.87 11.42
C ILE A 19 11.95 -10.67 10.52
N GLY A 20 10.79 -10.71 9.85
CA GLY A 20 10.33 -9.65 8.95
C GLY A 20 8.85 -9.32 9.12
N ILE A 21 8.49 -8.07 8.82
CA ILE A 21 7.11 -7.59 8.78
C ILE A 21 6.73 -7.28 7.34
N LEU A 22 5.61 -7.81 6.87
CA LEU A 22 5.11 -7.63 5.51
C LEU A 22 3.58 -7.76 5.46
N PRO A 23 2.92 -7.27 4.38
CA PRO A 23 1.50 -7.49 4.18
C PRO A 23 1.12 -8.98 4.20
N VAL A 24 0.00 -9.31 4.84
CA VAL A 24 -0.43 -10.70 5.05
C VAL A 24 -0.55 -11.50 3.75
N SER A 25 -1.02 -10.88 2.67
CA SER A 25 -1.17 -11.54 1.37
C SER A 25 0.17 -11.98 0.77
N LEU A 26 1.23 -11.19 0.99
CA LEU A 26 2.58 -11.55 0.56
C LEU A 26 3.16 -12.64 1.46
N ALA A 27 2.99 -12.53 2.79
CA ALA A 27 3.48 -13.53 3.73
C ALA A 27 2.90 -14.91 3.45
N GLN A 28 1.59 -14.98 3.21
CA GLN A 28 0.91 -16.22 2.83
C GLN A 28 1.40 -16.76 1.49
N ARG A 29 1.73 -15.89 0.53
CA ARG A 29 2.25 -16.32 -0.78
C ARG A 29 3.63 -16.95 -0.65
N TYR A 30 4.55 -16.33 0.09
CA TYR A 30 5.89 -16.87 0.29
C TYR A 30 5.89 -18.14 1.15
N ALA A 31 5.04 -18.21 2.18
CA ALA A 31 4.90 -19.41 3.01
C ALA A 31 4.39 -20.66 2.25
N ARG A 32 3.85 -20.49 1.01
CA ARG A 32 3.51 -21.64 0.14
C ARG A 32 4.74 -22.25 -0.53
N THR A 33 5.84 -21.52 -0.65
CA THR A 33 7.02 -21.93 -1.43
C THR A 33 8.31 -21.90 -0.62
N MET A 34 8.31 -21.36 0.59
CA MET A 34 9.46 -21.19 1.47
C MET A 34 9.15 -21.74 2.87
N ALA A 35 10.18 -22.19 3.59
CA ALA A 35 10.09 -22.74 4.93
C ALA A 35 9.98 -21.64 6.01
N ILE A 36 8.95 -20.79 5.92
CA ILE A 36 8.73 -19.68 6.85
C ILE A 36 7.39 -19.78 7.58
N ARG A 37 7.37 -19.36 8.84
CA ARG A 37 6.14 -19.28 9.65
C ARG A 37 5.55 -17.88 9.61
N VAL A 38 4.26 -17.78 9.29
CA VAL A 38 3.51 -16.51 9.33
C VAL A 38 2.80 -16.37 10.67
N VAL A 39 3.02 -15.25 11.35
CA VAL A 39 2.32 -14.88 12.59
C VAL A 39 1.59 -13.56 12.37
N ARG A 40 0.32 -13.48 12.78
CA ARG A 40 -0.45 -12.24 12.69
C ARG A 40 0.06 -11.24 13.73
N LEU A 41 0.31 -10.02 13.27
CA LEU A 41 0.69 -8.91 14.14
C LEU A 41 -0.54 -8.12 14.56
N ASP A 42 -0.92 -8.28 15.83
CA ASP A 42 -2.10 -7.61 16.38
C ASP A 42 -1.74 -6.27 17.00
N ALA A 43 -1.63 -5.25 16.15
CA ALA A 43 -1.34 -3.90 16.57
C ALA A 43 -2.10 -2.89 15.69
N PRO A 44 -2.58 -1.76 16.26
CA PRO A 44 -3.33 -0.76 15.49
C PRO A 44 -2.58 -0.21 14.27
N TRP A 45 -1.26 -0.11 14.36
CA TRP A 45 -0.39 0.37 13.28
C TRP A 45 -0.18 -0.66 12.17
N ALA A 46 -0.49 -1.95 12.39
CA ALA A 46 -0.30 -3.01 11.41
C ALA A 46 -1.31 -2.95 10.25
N HIS A 47 -2.37 -2.14 10.40
CA HIS A 47 -3.34 -1.88 9.34
C HIS A 47 -2.78 -0.88 8.32
N ARG A 48 -2.28 -1.41 7.20
CA ARG A 48 -1.79 -0.59 6.10
C ARG A 48 -2.95 0.05 5.33
N LYS A 49 -2.98 1.38 5.27
CA LYS A 49 -3.88 2.15 4.39
C LYS A 49 -3.14 2.51 3.10
N LEU A 50 -3.68 2.10 1.94
CA LEU A 50 -3.20 2.49 0.62
C LEU A 50 -4.13 3.56 0.06
N ASN A 51 -3.58 4.72 -0.27
CA ASN A 51 -4.34 5.84 -0.82
C ASN A 51 -3.97 6.06 -2.29
N LEU A 52 -4.96 6.28 -3.13
CA LEU A 52 -4.76 6.69 -4.52
C LEU A 52 -4.86 8.22 -4.59
N CYS A 53 -3.74 8.88 -4.89
CA CYS A 53 -3.66 10.34 -4.88
C CYS A 53 -3.64 10.89 -6.31
N ILE A 54 -4.59 11.77 -6.62
CA ILE A 54 -4.69 12.46 -7.91
C ILE A 54 -4.89 13.95 -7.66
N ARG A 55 -4.37 14.79 -8.56
CA ARG A 55 -4.50 16.25 -8.42
C ARG A 55 -5.91 16.74 -8.72
N SER A 56 -6.49 16.23 -9.80
CA SER A 56 -7.86 16.53 -10.24
C SER A 56 -8.33 15.35 -11.08
N TYR A 57 -9.49 14.80 -10.75
CA TYR A 57 -10.08 13.68 -11.49
C TYR A 57 -10.50 14.11 -12.91
N GLU A 58 -11.06 15.30 -13.05
CA GLU A 58 -11.50 15.84 -14.34
C GLU A 58 -10.33 16.08 -15.31
N ALA A 59 -9.17 16.46 -14.77
CA ALA A 59 -7.96 16.69 -15.57
C ALA A 59 -7.26 15.40 -16.02
N LEU A 60 -7.71 14.22 -15.57
CA LEU A 60 -7.10 12.94 -15.96
C LEU A 60 -7.49 12.57 -17.40
N PRO A 61 -6.59 11.91 -18.17
CA PRO A 61 -6.98 11.21 -19.39
C PRO A 61 -8.07 10.16 -19.10
N VAL A 62 -8.92 9.89 -20.08
CA VAL A 62 -10.03 8.92 -19.97
C VAL A 62 -9.56 7.56 -19.45
N ALA A 63 -8.41 7.07 -19.94
CA ALA A 63 -7.86 5.79 -19.51
C ALA A 63 -7.48 5.77 -18.01
N ALA A 64 -6.95 6.88 -17.49
CA ALA A 64 -6.60 7.01 -16.08
C ALA A 64 -7.84 7.10 -15.19
N ARG A 65 -8.91 7.78 -15.64
CA ARG A 65 -10.21 7.78 -14.92
C ARG A 65 -10.77 6.36 -14.78
N LYS A 66 -10.78 5.59 -15.87
CA LYS A 66 -11.22 4.18 -15.84
C LYS A 66 -10.42 3.33 -14.85
N LEU A 67 -9.12 3.58 -14.72
CA LEU A 67 -8.28 2.89 -13.73
C LEU A 67 -8.67 3.27 -12.31
N VAL A 68 -8.89 4.56 -12.03
CA VAL A 68 -9.36 5.03 -10.72
C VAL A 68 -10.68 4.37 -10.35
N ASP A 69 -11.65 4.37 -11.27
CA ASP A 69 -12.97 3.77 -11.06
C ASP A 69 -12.87 2.26 -10.80
N HIS A 70 -11.95 1.58 -11.47
CA HIS A 70 -11.72 0.15 -11.29
C HIS A 70 -11.03 -0.19 -9.95
N LEU A 71 -9.99 0.56 -9.59
CA LEU A 71 -9.21 0.32 -8.37
C LEU A 71 -9.92 0.80 -7.11
N CYS A 72 -10.90 1.69 -7.27
CA CYS A 72 -11.69 2.22 -6.17
C CYS A 72 -13.16 2.15 -6.59
N PRO A 73 -13.85 1.03 -6.35
CA PRO A 73 -15.27 0.90 -6.68
C PRO A 73 -16.16 1.93 -5.97
N SER A 74 -15.73 2.40 -4.79
CA SER A 74 -16.34 3.51 -4.06
C SER A 74 -15.75 4.88 -4.41
N ALA A 75 -14.79 4.97 -5.36
CA ALA A 75 -14.16 6.24 -5.72
C ALA A 75 -15.15 7.22 -6.29
N GLN A 76 -16.21 6.81 -7.01
CA GLN A 76 -17.22 7.78 -7.43
C GLN A 76 -17.82 8.54 -6.23
N ALA A 77 -18.09 7.83 -5.13
CA ALA A 77 -18.59 8.45 -3.90
C ALA A 77 -17.51 9.24 -3.15
N ILE A 78 -16.26 8.77 -3.15
CA ILE A 78 -15.13 9.42 -2.47
C ILE A 78 -14.64 10.66 -3.24
N ILE A 79 -14.63 10.63 -4.58
CA ILE A 79 -14.29 11.77 -5.44
C ILE A 79 -15.34 12.87 -5.27
N ALA A 80 -16.62 12.51 -5.25
CA ALA A 80 -17.72 13.46 -4.97
C ALA A 80 -17.60 14.09 -3.57
N ALA A 81 -17.18 13.32 -2.55
CA ALA A 81 -16.93 13.84 -1.21
C ALA A 81 -15.60 14.62 -1.09
N ALA A 82 -14.58 14.26 -1.87
CA ALA A 82 -13.26 14.90 -1.84
C ALA A 82 -13.22 16.22 -2.61
N SER A 83 -14.11 16.44 -3.58
CA SER A 83 -14.31 17.76 -4.19
C SER A 83 -14.83 18.80 -3.20
N ASP A 84 -15.44 18.36 -2.09
CA ASP A 84 -15.89 19.22 -0.98
C ASP A 84 -14.78 19.50 0.06
N LEU A 85 -13.66 18.78 0.00
CA LEU A 85 -12.52 18.98 0.88
C LEU A 85 -11.58 20.03 0.26
N ALA A 86 -11.52 21.21 0.88
CA ALA A 86 -10.65 22.31 0.46
C ALA A 86 -9.19 21.83 0.18
N PRO A 87 -8.51 22.36 -0.86
CA PRO A 87 -7.21 21.86 -1.28
C PRO A 87 -6.17 22.00 -0.17
N SER A 88 -5.52 20.89 0.18
CA SER A 88 -4.45 20.86 1.19
C SER A 88 -3.33 21.86 0.84
N PRO A 89 -2.85 22.66 1.81
CA PRO A 89 -1.80 23.65 1.56
C PRO A 89 -0.55 22.95 1.05
N ARG A 90 0.04 23.50 -0.03
CA ARG A 90 1.24 22.95 -0.67
C ARG A 90 2.36 22.86 0.38
N LEU A 91 2.81 21.64 0.68
CA LEU A 91 3.97 21.42 1.55
C LEU A 91 5.19 22.12 0.91
N ARG A 92 5.58 23.27 1.45
CA ARG A 92 6.74 24.03 1.00
C ARG A 92 7.96 23.15 1.23
N ARG A 93 8.62 22.70 0.15
CA ARG A 93 9.87 21.91 0.25
C ARG A 93 10.85 22.72 1.11
N ARG A 94 11.17 22.23 2.30
CA ARG A 94 12.27 22.78 3.12
C ARG A 94 13.57 22.40 2.40
N SER A 95 14.27 23.44 1.96
CA SER A 95 15.67 23.45 1.50
C SER A 95 16.63 23.02 2.59
#